data_AF-A0A1V4YQK1-F1
#
_entry.id   AF-A0A1V4YQK1-F1
#
_cell.length_a   1.000
_cell.length_b   1.000
_cell.length_c   1.000
_cell.angle_alpha   90.00
_cell.angle_beta   90.00
_cell.angle_gamma   90.00
#
_symmetry.space_group_name_H-M   'P 1'
#
loop_
_entity.id
_entity.type
_entity.pdbx_description
1 polymer ?
#
loop_
_entity_poly.entity_id
_entity_poly.type
_entity_poly.pdbx_seq_one_letter_code
_entity_poly.pdbx_strand_id
1 'polypeptide(L)'
;MDERPVYYPERCQNCQTCVVRERCPTNAYQETLNTRKCFGCGMCTYSCPYAAFEMKHGKIPFKTDDKIIEVPIICRQSDIKRARELADELKKRIQNGEFYIKQW
;
A
#
# COMPACT_ATOMS: atom_id res chain seq x y z
N MET A 1 8.19 -7.71 6.23
CA MET A 1 6.86 -7.40 6.80
C MET A 1 5.98 -6.94 5.64
N ASP A 2 4.74 -7.41 5.52
CA ASP A 2 3.87 -7.00 4.40
C ASP A 2 3.61 -5.50 4.48
N GLU A 3 3.73 -4.82 3.36
CA GLU A 3 3.56 -3.36 3.25
C GLU A 3 2.10 -2.98 2.99
N ARG A 4 1.22 -3.97 2.85
CA ARG A 4 -0.21 -3.78 2.65
C ARG A 4 -0.94 -3.48 3.97
N PRO A 5 -2.12 -2.86 3.91
CA PRO A 5 -2.99 -2.71 5.06
C PRO A 5 -3.40 -4.06 5.66
N VAL A 6 -3.53 -4.09 6.97
CA VAL A 6 -4.17 -5.16 7.73
C VAL A 6 -5.61 -4.74 8.04
N TYR A 7 -6.55 -5.64 7.81
CA TYR A 7 -7.97 -5.44 8.13
C TYR A 7 -8.29 -6.09 9.47
N TYR A 8 -9.02 -5.36 10.33
CA TYR A 8 -9.42 -5.73 11.68
C TYR A 8 -10.96 -5.84 11.72
N PRO A 9 -11.53 -7.03 11.49
CA PRO A 9 -12.99 -7.22 11.42
C PRO A 9 -13.72 -6.78 12.69
N GLU A 10 -13.09 -6.93 13.86
CA GLU A 10 -13.63 -6.57 15.16
C GLU A 10 -13.89 -5.08 15.34
N ARG A 11 -13.24 -4.24 14.53
CA ARG A 11 -13.42 -2.77 14.54
C ARG A 11 -14.44 -2.31 13.50
N CYS A 12 -14.85 -3.18 12.58
CA CYS A 12 -15.79 -2.85 11.52
C CYS A 12 -17.20 -2.66 12.10
N GLN A 13 -17.80 -1.49 11.86
CA GLN A 13 -19.14 -1.15 12.35
C GLN A 13 -20.28 -1.53 11.39
N ASN A 14 -19.99 -2.33 10.34
CA ASN A 14 -20.99 -2.73 9.34
C ASN A 14 -21.83 -1.55 8.81
N CYS A 15 -21.13 -0.47 8.42
CA CYS A 15 -21.75 0.75 7.95
C CYS A 15 -22.68 0.48 6.76
N GLN A 16 -23.86 1.13 6.75
CA GLN A 16 -24.78 1.07 5.61
C GLN A 16 -24.08 1.47 4.29
N THR A 17 -23.31 2.57 4.34
CA THR A 17 -22.49 3.06 3.25
C THR A 17 -21.02 3.01 3.66
N CYS A 18 -20.19 2.27 2.92
CA CYS A 18 -18.78 2.08 3.26
C CYS A 18 -17.88 2.91 2.33
N VAL A 19 -17.36 4.02 2.86
CA VAL A 19 -16.44 4.91 2.15
C VAL A 19 -15.17 4.20 1.67
N VAL A 20 -14.71 3.17 2.41
CA VAL A 20 -13.55 2.36 2.00
C VAL A 20 -13.84 1.59 0.72
N ARG A 21 -15.04 1.00 0.58
CA ARG A 21 -15.44 0.30 -0.64
C ARG A 21 -15.48 1.25 -1.83
N GLU A 22 -16.07 2.43 -1.65
CA GLU A 22 -16.18 3.45 -2.71
C GLU A 22 -14.82 3.99 -3.18
N ARG A 23 -13.87 4.17 -2.25
CA ARG A 23 -12.56 4.75 -2.56
C ARG A 23 -11.50 3.72 -2.96
N CYS A 24 -11.77 2.42 -2.84
CA CYS A 24 -10.79 1.39 -3.17
C CYS A 24 -10.66 1.26 -4.70
N PRO A 25 -9.56 1.72 -5.32
CA PRO A 25 -9.45 1.77 -6.78
C PRO A 25 -9.40 0.39 -7.45
N THR A 26 -9.07 -0.66 -6.69
CA THR A 26 -9.01 -2.04 -7.21
C THR A 26 -10.14 -2.92 -6.70
N ASN A 27 -11.13 -2.34 -5.99
CA ASN A 27 -12.22 -3.09 -5.36
C ASN A 27 -11.71 -4.29 -4.53
N ALA A 28 -10.58 -4.11 -3.83
CA ALA A 28 -9.92 -5.16 -3.08
C ALA A 28 -10.61 -5.50 -1.76
N TYR A 29 -11.43 -4.58 -1.23
CA TYR A 29 -12.17 -4.78 0.02
C TYR A 29 -13.66 -4.96 -0.27
N GLN A 30 -14.24 -6.03 0.27
CA GLN A 30 -15.69 -6.21 0.36
C GLN A 30 -16.05 -6.53 1.82
N GLU A 31 -16.06 -7.81 2.18
CA GLU A 31 -16.18 -8.28 3.58
C GLU A 31 -14.81 -8.57 4.19
N THR A 32 -13.88 -9.02 3.34
CA THR A 32 -12.48 -9.27 3.66
C THR A 32 -11.58 -8.52 2.68
N LEU A 33 -10.30 -8.35 3.04
CA LEU A 33 -9.32 -7.69 2.19
C LEU A 33 -8.63 -8.72 1.27
N ASN A 34 -8.90 -8.63 -0.02
CA ASN A 34 -8.23 -9.45 -1.03
C ASN A 34 -6.82 -8.89 -1.31
N THR A 35 -5.79 -9.55 -0.77
CA THR A 35 -4.38 -9.13 -0.90
C THR A 35 -3.81 -9.28 -2.30
N ARG A 36 -4.42 -10.09 -3.18
CA ARG A 36 -4.03 -10.19 -4.59
C ARG A 36 -4.49 -8.97 -5.39
N LYS A 37 -5.67 -8.42 -5.08
CA LYS A 37 -6.18 -7.17 -5.68
C LYS A 37 -5.60 -5.93 -5.01
N CYS A 38 -5.35 -5.99 -3.71
CA CYS A 38 -4.78 -4.88 -2.95
C CYS A 38 -3.34 -4.62 -3.37
N PHE A 39 -3.06 -3.40 -3.83
CA PHE A 39 -1.71 -2.98 -4.15
C PHE A 39 -1.03 -2.17 -3.04
N GLY A 40 -1.68 -2.06 -1.87
CA GLY A 40 -1.09 -1.43 -0.69
C GLY A 40 -1.05 0.09 -0.73
N CYS A 41 -2.08 0.74 -1.28
CA CYS A 41 -2.11 2.20 -1.36
C CYS A 41 -2.29 2.90 0.00
N GLY A 42 -2.96 2.28 0.97
CA GLY A 42 -3.18 2.86 2.30
C GLY A 42 -4.46 3.70 2.45
N MET A 43 -5.18 4.01 1.37
CA MET A 43 -6.41 4.84 1.42
C MET A 43 -7.49 4.32 2.37
N CYS A 44 -7.59 3.00 2.58
CA CYS A 44 -8.55 2.42 3.52
C CYS A 44 -8.28 2.82 4.98
N THR A 45 -7.00 2.97 5.36
CA THR A 45 -6.59 3.36 6.72
C THR A 45 -7.00 4.79 7.04
N TYR A 46 -7.01 5.67 6.04
CA TYR A 46 -7.47 7.05 6.17
C TYR A 46 -8.98 7.18 6.03
N SER A 47 -9.60 6.36 5.19
CA SER A 47 -11.03 6.50 4.86
C SER A 47 -11.98 5.85 5.87
N CYS A 48 -11.51 4.87 6.65
CA CYS A 48 -12.34 4.22 7.66
C CYS A 48 -12.37 5.06 8.95
N PRO A 49 -13.52 5.64 9.35
CA PRO A 49 -13.59 6.45 10.57
C PRO A 49 -13.44 5.61 11.85
N TYR A 50 -13.60 4.29 11.76
CA TYR A 50 -13.51 3.36 12.88
C TYR A 50 -12.17 2.63 12.97
N ALA A 51 -11.16 3.06 12.20
CA ALA A 51 -9.83 2.47 12.21
C ALA A 51 -9.81 0.93 12.02
N ALA A 52 -10.71 0.41 11.18
CA ALA A 52 -10.77 -1.02 10.85
C ALA A 52 -9.61 -1.48 9.94
N PHE A 53 -8.75 -0.56 9.51
CA PHE A 53 -7.57 -0.84 8.72
C PHE A 53 -6.36 -0.13 9.31
N GLU A 54 -5.25 -0.85 9.44
CA GLU A 54 -3.96 -0.25 9.78
C GLU A 54 -2.91 -0.56 8.73
N MET A 55 -1.94 0.34 8.57
CA MET A 55 -0.82 0.16 7.67
C MET A 55 0.35 0.98 8.21
N LYS A 56 1.57 0.47 8.04
CA LYS A 56 2.77 1.24 8.36
C LYS A 56 3.04 2.26 7.27
N HIS A 57 2.77 3.52 7.60
CA HIS A 57 3.08 4.67 6.76
C HIS A 57 4.49 5.20 7.04
N GLY A 58 5.11 5.77 6.01
CA GLY A 58 6.28 6.62 6.20
C GLY A 58 5.84 8.06 6.46
N LYS A 59 6.79 8.90 6.87
CA LYS A 59 6.62 10.35 6.94
C LYS A 59 7.75 11.01 6.17
N ILE A 60 7.48 12.18 5.62
CA ILE A 60 8.47 12.99 4.92
C ILE A 60 8.71 14.24 5.76
N PRO A 61 9.97 14.53 6.16
CA PRO A 61 10.28 15.80 6.79
C PRO A 61 10.19 16.91 5.72
N PHE A 62 9.36 17.91 5.98
CA PHE A 62 9.16 19.07 5.14
C PHE A 62 9.68 20.31 5.88
N LYS A 63 10.80 20.87 5.39
CA LYS A 63 11.41 22.05 6.00
C LYS A 63 10.78 23.31 5.42
N THR A 64 10.30 24.17 6.30
CA THR A 64 9.93 25.57 6.04
C THR A 64 10.98 26.48 6.68
N ASP A 65 10.96 27.76 6.35
CA ASP A 65 11.93 28.73 6.88
C ASP A 65 11.99 28.73 8.42
N ASP A 66 10.84 28.48 9.07
CA ASP A 66 10.71 28.57 10.53
C ASP A 66 10.69 27.22 11.27
N LYS A 67 10.45 26.09 10.57
CA LYS A 67 10.26 24.77 11.21
C LYS A 67 10.33 23.58 10.27
N ILE A 68 10.54 22.39 10.86
CA ILE A 68 10.39 21.09 10.19
C ILE A 68 9.02 20.51 10.53
N ILE A 69 8.25 20.16 9.50
CA ILE A 69 6.92 19.55 9.58
C ILE A 69 7.02 18.10 9.10
N GLU A 70 6.57 17.13 9.88
CA GLU A 70 6.46 15.74 9.39
C GLU A 70 5.14 15.53 8.64
N VAL A 71 5.22 15.35 7.32
CA VAL A 71 4.03 15.07 6.50
C VAL A 71 3.83 13.55 6.39
N PRO A 72 2.71 12.99 6.88
CA PRO A 72 2.45 11.56 6.77
C PRO A 72 2.13 11.15 5.33
N ILE A 73 2.71 10.04 4.89
CA ILE A 73 2.37 9.44 3.60
C ILE A 73 1.07 8.65 3.77
N ILE A 74 -0.06 9.20 3.32
CA ILE A 74 -1.37 8.54 3.45
C ILE A 74 -1.66 7.57 2.31
N CYS A 75 -1.27 7.95 1.08
CA CYS A 75 -1.53 7.18 -0.12
C CYS A 75 -0.24 6.90 -0.89
N ARG A 76 0.00 5.63 -1.22
CA ARG A 76 1.04 5.20 -2.17
C ARG A 76 0.38 4.91 -3.51
N GLN A 77 0.88 5.54 -4.57
CA GLN A 77 0.36 5.35 -5.94
C GLN A 77 0.95 4.13 -6.66
N SER A 78 1.77 3.31 -6.00
CA SER A 78 2.46 2.16 -6.59
C SER A 78 2.35 0.90 -5.72
N ASP A 79 2.43 -0.28 -6.35
CA ASP A 79 2.59 -1.55 -5.63
C ASP A 79 4.07 -1.79 -5.31
N ILE A 80 4.54 -1.17 -4.24
CA ILE A 80 5.95 -1.27 -3.84
C ILE A 80 6.39 -2.72 -3.54
N LYS A 81 5.47 -3.55 -3.01
CA LYS A 81 5.76 -4.95 -2.68
C LYS A 81 6.00 -5.76 -3.96
N ARG A 82 5.05 -5.73 -4.91
CA ARG A 82 5.20 -6.45 -6.17
C ARG A 82 6.33 -5.89 -7.02
N ALA A 83 6.57 -4.59 -7.00
CA ALA A 83 7.70 -3.98 -7.71
C ALA A 83 9.05 -4.55 -7.21
N ARG A 84 9.21 -4.71 -5.89
CA ARG A 84 10.41 -5.34 -5.30
C ARG A 84 10.51 -6.82 -5.65
N GLU A 85 9.41 -7.56 -5.55
CA GLU A 85 9.36 -8.99 -5.94
C GLU A 85 9.79 -9.18 -7.40
N LEU A 86 9.28 -8.35 -8.31
CA LEU A 86 9.66 -8.37 -9.73
C LEU A 86 11.13 -7.99 -9.95
N ALA A 87 11.64 -7.00 -9.21
CA ALA A 87 13.04 -6.61 -9.30
C ALA A 87 13.98 -7.73 -8.82
N ASP A 88 13.63 -8.40 -7.72
CA ASP A 88 14.38 -9.54 -7.20
C ASP A 88 14.33 -10.75 -8.13
N GLU A 89 13.17 -11.02 -8.74
CA GLU A 89 13.03 -12.06 -9.77
C GLU A 89 13.91 -11.75 -10.98
N LEU A 90 13.84 -10.53 -11.52
CA LEU A 90 14.67 -10.11 -12.64
C LEU A 90 16.16 -10.25 -12.33
N LYS A 91 16.57 -9.84 -11.12
CA LYS A 91 17.95 -9.99 -10.65
C LYS A 91 18.41 -11.44 -10.67
N LYS A 92 17.58 -12.37 -10.16
CA LYS A 92 17.90 -13.81 -10.18
C LYS A 92 18.04 -14.33 -11.61
N ARG A 93 17.14 -13.94 -12.50
CA ARG A 93 17.20 -14.35 -13.91
C ARG A 93 18.48 -13.86 -14.60
N ILE A 94 18.94 -12.66 -14.29
CA ILE A 94 20.24 -12.15 -14.78
C ILE A 94 21.40 -12.99 -14.23
N GLN A 95 21.40 -13.25 -12.92
CA GLN A 95 22.46 -14.04 -12.26
C GLN A 95 22.53 -15.49 -12.75
N ASN A 96 21.38 -16.09 -13.07
CA ASN A 96 21.27 -17.45 -13.60
C ASN A 96 21.57 -17.55 -15.11
N GLY A 97 21.76 -16.42 -15.80
CA GLY A 97 21.92 -16.40 -17.26
C GLY A 97 20.62 -16.66 -18.05
N GLU A 98 19.46 -16.61 -17.39
CA GLU A 98 18.12 -16.73 -18.00
C GLU A 98 17.63 -15.40 -18.59
N PHE A 99 18.33 -14.29 -18.31
CA PHE A 99 18.02 -12.95 -18.83
C PHE A 99 19.32 -12.20 -19.15
N TYR A 100 19.43 -11.70 -20.38
CA TYR A 100 20.62 -10.98 -20.85
C TYR A 100 20.36 -9.48 -20.93
N ILE A 101 21.25 -8.70 -20.33
CA ILE A 101 21.23 -7.24 -20.46
C ILE A 101 21.89 -6.91 -21.81
N LYS A 102 21.13 -6.37 -22.77
CA LYS A 102 21.72 -5.85 -24.01
C LYS A 102 22.65 -4.68 -23.65
N GLN A 103 23.92 -4.80 -24.01
CA GLN A 103 24.82 -3.65 -24.06
C GLN A 103 24.48 -2.85 -25.31
N TRP A 104 24.22 -1.56 -25.12
CA TRP A 104 24.02 -0.58 -26.20
C TRP A 104 25.35 0.03 -26.59
#